data_AF-A0AAV7L1W2-F1
#
_entry.id   AF-A0AAV7L1W2-F1
#
_cell.length_a   1.000
_cell.length_b   1.000
_cell.length_c   1.000
_cell.angle_alpha   90.00
_cell.angle_beta   90.00
_cell.angle_gamma   90.00
#
_symmetry.space_group_name_H-M   'P 1'
#
loop_
_entity.id
_entity.type
_entity.pdbx_description
1 polymer ?
#
loop_
_entity_poly.entity_id
_entity_poly.type
_entity_poly.pdbx_seq_one_letter_code
_entity_poly.pdbx_strand_id
1 'polypeptide(L)'
;MQTCRRLEKKWRQEQTLDNHTAFKNTIRRHHQFIRTAKRTTFKERIDNNAQSYKELFNIVKELSNPGSNVNDIPPSQDLCDSVATFFYHKVSDIHESFNAQTPPATPTPQTYRPQQPPALLDPHQ
;
A
#
# COMPACT_ATOMS: atom_id res chain seq x y z
N MET A 1 10.26 4.86 1.57
CA MET A 1 10.58 4.87 0.12
C MET A 1 9.83 5.95 -0.66
N GLN A 2 8.51 6.12 -0.47
CA GLN A 2 7.71 7.12 -1.20
C GLN A 2 8.24 8.56 -1.06
N THR A 3 8.72 8.94 0.13
CA THR A 3 9.29 10.27 0.41
C THR A 3 10.60 10.53 -0.35
N CYS A 4 11.48 9.54 -0.48
CA CYS A 4 12.71 9.66 -1.31
C CYS A 4 12.35 9.92 -2.77
N ARG A 5 11.45 9.09 -3.34
CA ARG A 5 11.07 9.20 -4.76
C ARG A 5 10.37 10.53 -5.06
N ARG A 6 9.55 11.02 -4.13
CA ARG A 6 8.91 12.33 -4.23
C ARG A 6 9.92 13.48 -4.21
N LEU A 7 10.89 13.44 -3.28
CA LEU A 7 11.95 14.45 -3.18
C LEU A 7 12.91 14.39 -4.37
N GLU A 8 13.22 13.19 -4.86
CA GLU A 8 14.00 13.01 -6.09
C GLU A 8 13.29 13.65 -7.29
N LYS A 9 11.99 13.36 -7.46
CA LYS A 9 11.18 13.95 -8.53
C LYS A 9 11.14 15.47 -8.44
N LYS A 10 10.92 16.02 -7.24
CA LYS A 10 10.96 17.47 -6.99
C LYS A 10 12.32 18.08 -7.31
N TRP A 11 13.41 17.44 -6.87
CA TRP A 11 14.75 17.89 -7.20
C TRP A 11 15.04 17.86 -8.71
N ARG A 12 14.62 16.81 -9.42
CA ARG A 12 14.77 16.74 -10.89
C ARG A 12 13.97 17.84 -11.63
N GLN A 13 12.86 18.29 -11.05
CA GLN A 13 12.00 19.34 -11.63
C GLN A 13 12.50 20.75 -11.30
N GLU A 14 12.87 21.02 -10.05
CA GLU A 14 13.16 22.37 -9.56
C GLU A 14 14.68 22.67 -9.51
N GLN A 15 15.54 21.64 -9.54
CA GLN A 15 17.01 21.69 -9.46
C GLN A 15 17.60 22.54 -8.31
N THR A 16 16.79 22.92 -7.33
CA THR A 16 17.22 23.69 -6.16
C THR A 16 18.13 22.87 -5.25
N LEU A 17 19.13 23.53 -4.64
CA LEU A 17 20.05 22.94 -3.68
C LEU A 17 19.34 22.36 -2.44
N ASP A 18 18.26 22.99 -2.00
CA ASP A 18 17.49 22.55 -0.82
C ASP A 18 16.83 21.19 -1.04
N ASN A 19 16.15 20.99 -2.17
CA ASN A 19 15.55 19.71 -2.55
C ASN A 19 16.61 18.60 -2.69
N HIS A 20 17.77 18.91 -3.28
CA HIS A 20 18.88 17.97 -3.39
C HIS A 20 19.40 17.54 -2.01
N THR A 21 19.57 18.52 -1.10
CA THR A 21 20.04 18.28 0.27
C THR A 21 19.02 17.45 1.05
N ALA A 22 17.73 17.75 0.93
CA ALA A 22 16.65 16.99 1.53
C ALA A 22 16.62 15.53 1.03
N PHE A 23 16.79 15.32 -0.27
CA PHE A 23 16.88 13.98 -0.87
C PHE A 23 18.08 13.19 -0.32
N LYS A 24 19.29 13.77 -0.36
CA LYS A 24 20.50 13.12 0.19
C LYS A 24 20.38 12.81 1.68
N ASN A 25 19.80 13.71 2.46
CA ASN A 25 19.56 13.47 3.88
C ASN A 25 18.59 12.31 4.11
N THR A 26 17.57 12.17 3.25
CA THR A 26 16.64 11.05 3.34
C THR A 26 17.32 9.71 3.03
N ILE A 27 18.19 9.66 2.01
CA ILE A 27 19.01 8.47 1.71
C ILE A 27 19.92 8.13 2.90
N ARG A 28 20.62 9.13 3.44
CA ARG A 28 21.52 8.94 4.59
C ARG A 28 20.79 8.38 5.79
N ARG A 29 19.63 8.94 6.14
CA ARG A 29 18.78 8.44 7.22
C ARG A 29 18.33 7.01 6.98
N HIS A 30 17.95 6.67 5.74
CA HIS A 30 17.57 5.31 5.40
C HIS A 30 18.72 4.32 5.58
N HIS A 31 19.92 4.64 5.08
CA HIS A 31 21.11 3.81 5.28
C HIS A 31 21.48 3.69 6.76
N GLN A 32 21.37 4.76 7.53
CA GLN A 32 21.58 4.74 8.97
C GLN A 32 20.59 3.81 9.67
N PHE A 33 19.31 3.90 9.32
CA PHE A 33 18.26 3.03 9.86
C PHE A 33 18.58 1.55 9.59
N ILE A 34 18.94 1.20 8.35
CA ILE A 34 19.31 -0.17 7.98
C ILE A 34 20.52 -0.65 8.80
N ARG A 35 21.56 0.18 8.92
CA ARG A 35 22.77 -0.17 9.69
C ARG A 35 22.45 -0.40 11.16
N THR A 36 21.62 0.46 11.75
CA THR A 36 21.18 0.31 13.14
C THR A 36 20.37 -0.96 13.31
N ALA A 37 19.38 -1.21 12.45
CA ALA A 37 18.57 -2.42 12.51
C ALA A 37 19.43 -3.69 12.42
N LYS A 38 20.34 -3.76 11.42
CA LYS A 38 21.28 -4.89 11.28
C LYS A 38 22.12 -5.09 12.54
N ARG A 39 22.68 -4.00 13.09
CA ARG A 39 23.48 -4.06 14.31
C ARG A 39 22.67 -4.60 15.48
N THR A 40 21.43 -4.14 15.66
CA THR A 40 20.54 -4.62 16.72
C THR A 40 20.24 -6.11 16.55
N THR A 41 19.86 -6.54 15.35
CA THR A 41 19.58 -7.96 15.05
C THR A 41 20.78 -8.86 15.33
N PHE A 42 21.98 -8.50 14.86
CA PHE A 42 23.17 -9.30 15.13
C PHE A 42 23.55 -9.29 16.61
N LYS A 43 23.37 -8.16 17.29
CA LYS A 43 23.58 -8.08 18.74
C LYS A 43 22.65 -9.05 19.48
N GLU A 44 21.36 -9.01 19.19
CA GLU A 44 20.38 -9.93 19.80
C GLU A 44 20.72 -11.39 19.49
N ARG A 45 21.11 -11.71 18.24
CA ARG A 45 21.55 -13.06 17.87
C ARG A 45 22.78 -13.52 18.65
N ILE A 46 23.77 -12.64 18.86
CA ILE A 46 24.96 -12.95 19.65
C ILE A 46 24.58 -13.15 21.12
N ASP A 47 23.81 -12.23 21.69
CA ASP A 47 23.43 -12.27 23.11
C ASP A 47 22.61 -13.55 23.42
N ASN A 48 21.68 -13.93 22.53
CA ASN A 48 20.85 -15.14 22.68
C ASN A 48 21.61 -16.46 22.45
N ASN A 49 22.72 -16.43 21.70
CA ASN A 49 23.49 -17.63 21.34
C ASN A 49 24.92 -17.60 21.89
N ALA A 50 25.19 -16.81 22.94
CA ALA A 50 26.53 -16.58 23.47
C ALA A 50 27.26 -17.86 23.90
N GLN A 51 26.52 -18.92 24.24
CA GLN A 51 27.07 -20.22 24.66
C GLN A 51 27.30 -21.19 23.49
N SER A 52 26.84 -20.86 22.28
CA SER A 52 26.95 -21.73 21.10
C SER A 52 28.03 -21.23 20.16
N TYR A 53 29.22 -21.82 20.25
CA TYR A 53 30.34 -21.51 19.35
C TYR A 53 29.99 -21.69 17.86
N LYS A 54 29.15 -22.68 17.53
CA LYS A 54 28.68 -22.92 16.17
C LYS A 54 27.87 -21.74 15.63
N GLU A 55 26.94 -21.22 16.43
CA GLU A 55 26.11 -20.07 16.05
C GLU A 55 26.93 -18.79 15.96
N LEU A 56 27.84 -18.56 16.92
CA LEU A 56 28.75 -17.42 16.86
C LEU A 56 29.64 -17.44 15.61
N PHE A 57 30.16 -18.62 15.24
CA PHE A 57 30.94 -18.78 14.01
C PHE A 57 30.11 -18.48 12.75
N ASN A 58 28.86 -18.96 12.70
CA ASN A 58 27.95 -18.66 11.60
C ASN A 58 27.65 -17.16 11.49
N ILE A 59 27.41 -16.49 12.62
CA ILE A 59 27.20 -15.04 12.68
C ILE A 59 28.43 -14.30 12.16
N VAL A 60 29.65 -14.68 12.56
CA VAL A 60 30.89 -14.08 12.07
C VAL A 60 31.05 -14.31 10.56
N LYS A 61 30.79 -15.52 10.08
CA LYS A 61 30.84 -15.85 8.64
C LYS A 61 29.87 -15.00 7.83
N GLU A 62 28.66 -14.77 8.34
CA GLU A 62 27.65 -13.91 7.73
C GLU A 62 28.08 -12.43 7.70
N LEU A 63 28.66 -11.93 8.80
CA LEU A 63 29.20 -10.56 8.89
C LEU A 63 30.41 -10.34 7.98
N SER A 64 31.28 -11.34 7.83
CA SER A 64 32.46 -11.29 6.97
C SER A 64 32.13 -11.45 5.48
N ASN A 65 30.94 -11.96 5.14
CA ASN A 65 30.53 -12.19 3.76
C ASN A 65 29.12 -11.62 3.47
N PRO A 66 29.00 -10.29 3.36
CA PRO A 66 27.70 -9.59 3.32
C PRO A 66 26.87 -9.84 2.05
N GLY A 67 27.39 -10.58 1.06
CA GLY A 67 26.75 -10.83 -0.23
C GLY A 67 25.76 -11.99 -0.27
N SER A 68 25.71 -12.87 0.73
CA SER A 68 24.95 -14.13 0.64
C SER A 68 23.52 -14.08 1.19
N ASN A 69 23.19 -13.18 2.12
CA ASN A 69 21.96 -13.29 2.92
C ASN A 69 21.14 -11.99 3.00
N VAL A 70 20.80 -11.40 1.85
CA VAL A 70 19.82 -10.29 1.81
C VAL A 70 18.38 -10.81 2.08
N ASN A 71 18.17 -12.12 1.99
CA ASN A 71 16.85 -12.75 2.07
C ASN A 71 16.39 -13.14 3.48
N ASP A 72 17.25 -13.01 4.51
CA ASP A 72 16.96 -13.50 5.86
C ASP A 72 16.43 -12.42 6.83
N ILE A 73 15.99 -11.26 6.31
CA ILE A 73 15.25 -10.31 7.15
C ILE A 73 13.81 -10.83 7.22
N PRO A 74 13.36 -11.38 8.37
CA PRO A 74 12.00 -11.85 8.50
C PRO A 74 11.04 -10.69 8.23
N PRO A 75 9.94 -10.92 7.50
CA PRO A 75 8.94 -9.90 7.28
C PRO A 75 8.41 -9.44 8.65
N SER A 76 8.45 -8.14 8.91
CA SER A 76 7.83 -7.55 10.09
C SER A 76 6.32 -7.74 9.97
N GLN A 77 5.69 -8.35 10.98
CA GLN A 77 4.23 -8.52 11.02
C GLN A 77 3.52 -7.17 10.85
N ASP A 78 4.01 -6.13 11.54
CA ASP A 78 3.48 -4.76 11.40
C ASP A 78 3.57 -4.23 9.96
N LEU A 79 4.62 -4.59 9.23
CA LEU A 79 4.78 -4.22 7.82
C LEU A 79 3.79 -5.01 6.94
N CYS A 80 3.61 -6.30 7.20
CA CYS A 80 2.61 -7.12 6.53
C CYS A 80 1.20 -6.58 6.76
N ASP A 81 0.85 -6.24 8.00
CA ASP A 81 -0.45 -5.71 8.38
C ASP A 81 -0.68 -4.33 7.76
N SER A 82 0.35 -3.47 7.73
CA SER A 82 0.29 -2.17 7.05
C SER A 82 0.01 -2.31 5.56
N VAL A 83 0.67 -3.26 4.89
CA VAL A 83 0.47 -3.53 3.47
C VAL A 83 -0.93 -4.10 3.21
N ALA A 84 -1.38 -5.06 4.02
CA ALA A 84 -2.71 -5.63 3.92
C ALA A 84 -3.81 -4.56 4.10
N THR A 85 -3.66 -3.72 5.13
CA THR A 85 -4.56 -2.61 5.43
C THR A 85 -4.62 -1.61 4.27
N PHE A 86 -3.46 -1.25 3.70
CA PHE A 86 -3.41 -0.36 2.54
C PHE A 86 -4.20 -0.91 1.34
N PHE A 87 -4.04 -2.20 1.01
CA PHE A 87 -4.78 -2.80 -0.10
C PHE A 87 -6.27 -2.93 0.20
N TYR A 88 -6.63 -3.30 1.43
CA TYR A 88 -8.02 -3.35 1.87
C TYR A 88 -8.72 -2.01 1.66
N HIS A 89 -8.16 -0.91 2.18
CA HIS A 89 -8.72 0.43 2.00
C HIS A 89 -8.80 0.80 0.54
N LYS A 90 -7.74 0.58 -0.23
CA LYS A 90 -7.73 0.97 -1.64
C LYS A 90 -8.80 0.24 -2.46
N VAL A 91 -9.04 -1.04 -2.19
CA VAL A 91 -10.11 -1.79 -2.86
C VAL A 91 -11.48 -1.27 -2.41
N SER A 92 -11.65 -1.02 -1.11
CA SER A 92 -12.90 -0.43 -0.56
C SER A 92 -13.22 0.91 -1.22
N ASP A 93 -12.25 1.83 -1.27
CA ASP A 93 -12.41 3.16 -1.84
C ASP A 93 -12.81 3.09 -3.34
N ILE A 94 -12.22 2.16 -4.08
CA ILE A 94 -12.57 1.92 -5.49
C ILE A 94 -14.03 1.44 -5.60
N HIS A 95 -14.45 0.48 -4.77
CA HIS A 95 -15.82 -0.03 -4.79
C HIS A 95 -16.84 1.05 -4.42
N GLU A 96 -16.54 1.85 -3.38
CA GLU A 96 -17.38 2.99 -2.98
C GLU A 96 -17.50 4.03 -4.09
N SER A 97 -16.40 4.31 -4.81
CA SER A 97 -16.40 5.26 -5.93
C SER A 97 -17.30 4.82 -7.09
N PHE A 98 -17.45 3.51 -7.33
CA PHE A 98 -18.36 2.97 -8.34
C PHE A 98 -19.82 3.01 -7.87
N ASN A 99 -20.08 2.71 -6.61
CA ASN A 99 -21.43 2.75 -6.05
C ASN A 99 -21.99 4.19 -6.03
N ALA A 100 -21.14 5.18 -5.74
CA ALA A 100 -21.50 6.59 -5.78
C ALA A 100 -21.80 7.12 -7.19
N GLN A 101 -21.43 6.39 -8.25
CA GLN A 101 -21.65 6.77 -9.65
C GLN A 101 -22.91 6.12 -10.27
N THR A 102 -23.72 5.39 -9.50
CA THR A 102 -25.01 4.91 -10.02
C THR A 102 -25.95 6.10 -10.27
N PRO A 103 -26.34 6.41 -11.53
CA PRO A 103 -27.38 7.39 -11.76
C PRO A 103 -28.69 6.90 -11.14
N PRO A 104 -29.56 7.82 -10.63
CA PRO A 104 -30.86 7.43 -10.10
C PRO A 104 -31.62 6.66 -11.18
N ALA A 105 -32.15 5.50 -10.78
CA ALA A 105 -32.93 4.62 -11.66
C ALA A 105 -33.93 5.44 -12.47
N THR A 106 -33.79 5.40 -13.80
CA THR A 106 -34.80 5.91 -14.72
C THR A 106 -36.13 5.24 -14.37
N PRO A 107 -37.21 6.00 -14.09
CA PRO A 107 -38.50 5.39 -13.83
C PRO A 107 -38.89 4.55 -15.06
N THR A 108 -39.25 3.31 -14.80
CA THR A 108 -39.77 2.32 -15.75
C THR A 108 -40.76 2.98 -16.72
N PRO A 109 -40.66 2.76 -18.05
CA PRO A 109 -41.66 3.25 -18.98
C PRO A 109 -43.01 2.64 -18.61
N GLN A 110 -43.98 3.51 -18.28
CA GLN A 110 -45.37 3.16 -18.02
C GLN A 110 -45.88 2.28 -19.16
N THR A 111 -46.22 1.03 -18.85
CA THR A 111 -46.99 0.16 -19.74
C THR A 111 -48.30 0.89 -20.07
N TYR A 112 -48.45 1.29 -21.32
CA TYR A 112 -49.64 1.97 -21.83
C TYR A 112 -50.86 1.08 -21.61
N ARG A 113 -51.73 1.44 -20.66
CA ARG A 113 -53.03 0.79 -20.50
C ARG A 113 -54.00 1.45 -21.49
N PRO A 114 -54.56 0.73 -22.49
CA PRO A 114 -55.52 1.33 -23.40
C PRO A 114 -56.75 1.78 -22.60
N GLN A 115 -57.15 3.04 -22.77
CA GLN A 115 -58.43 3.53 -22.23
C GLN A 115 -59.56 2.87 -23.02
N GLN A 116 -60.50 2.26 -22.28
CA GLN A 116 -61.67 1.60 -22.86
C GLN A 116 -62.56 2.66 -23.54
N PRO A 117 -63.03 2.44 -24.78
CA PRO A 117 -63.86 3.42 -25.48
C PRO A 117 -65.15 3.72 -24.72
N PRO A 118 -65.66 4.97 -24.75
CA PRO A 118 -66.93 5.33 -24.12
C PRO A 118 -68.07 4.52 -24.74
N ALA A 119 -68.97 4.02 -23.90
CA ALA A 119 -70.11 3.21 -24.33
C ALA A 119 -70.99 4.02 -25.30
N LEU A 120 -71.28 3.44 -26.47
CA LEU A 120 -72.27 3.94 -27.41
C LEU A 120 -73.63 3.98 -26.70
N LEU A 121 -74.22 5.17 -26.65
CA LEU A 121 -75.60 5.34 -26.19
C LEU A 121 -76.51 4.75 -27.27
N ASP A 122 -77.12 3.60 -27.00
CA ASP A 122 -78.15 3.01 -27.86
C ASP A 122 -79.37 3.94 -27.92
N PRO A 123 -79.87 4.32 -29.11
CA PRO A 123 -81.17 4.93 -29.24
C PRO A 123 -82.19 3.82 -29.50
N HIS A 124 -82.97 3.44 -28.48
CA HIS A 124 -84.19 2.67 -28.69
C HIS A 124 -85.41 3.49 -28.32
N GLN A 125 -86.22 3.72 -29.36
CA GLN A 125 -87.67 3.93 -29.42
C GLN A 125 -88.30 5.15 -28.75
#